data_AF-Q57C38-F1
#
_entry.id   AF-Q57C38-F1
#
_cell.length_a   1.000
_cell.length_b   1.000
_cell.length_c   1.000
_cell.angle_alpha   90.00
_cell.angle_beta   90.00
_cell.angle_gamma   90.00
#
_symmetry.space_group_name_H-M   'P 1'
#
loop_
_entity.id
_entity.type
_entity.pdbx_description
1 polymer ?
#
loop_
_entity_poly.entity_id
_entity_poly.type
_entity_poly.pdbx_seq_one_letter_code
_entity_poly.pdbx_strand_id
1 'polypeptide(L)'
;MMPVIRLNDATFADLSVLKTWYGTKTPSETIDRIVREAMEQLDMERDDAAEEVTVTTSDGAMHFDAAPGLAFTKPLAASIDGKALHSPCWSALLLTMIAQVKTKGLSGDKLVRELAIPAKVERYDEEGFKFRPDLGISVQGQSASDCWKEVERLSKKWAIPVSVKFWWKQNPKAQYPGKTGILRSGPASA
;
A
#
# COMPACT_ATOMS: atom_id res chain seq x y z
N MET A 1 8.02 8.06 -16.31
CA MET A 1 7.30 8.58 -17.48
C MET A 1 5.94 9.04 -17.00
N MET A 2 5.57 10.31 -17.21
CA MET A 2 4.22 10.78 -16.85
C MET A 2 3.23 10.22 -17.87
N PRO A 3 2.03 9.79 -17.46
CA PRO A 3 0.99 9.42 -18.39
C PRO A 3 0.63 10.63 -19.26
N VAL A 4 0.53 10.42 -20.57
CA VAL A 4 0.09 11.46 -21.50
C VAL A 4 -1.44 11.47 -21.48
N ILE A 5 -2.01 12.55 -20.95
CA ILE A 5 -3.45 12.79 -20.96
C ILE A 5 -3.76 13.68 -22.16
N ARG A 6 -4.61 13.21 -23.07
CA ARG A 6 -5.07 14.00 -24.22
C ARG A 6 -6.34 14.75 -23.83
N LEU A 7 -6.35 16.05 -24.06
CA LEU A 7 -7.47 16.94 -23.83
C LEU A 7 -7.89 17.55 -25.16
N ASN A 8 -9.16 17.92 -25.29
CA ASN A 8 -9.61 18.73 -26.41
C ASN A 8 -9.29 20.21 -26.17
N ASP A 9 -9.35 21.01 -27.24
CA ASP A 9 -8.95 22.42 -27.19
C ASP A 9 -9.83 23.27 -26.26
N ALA A 10 -11.12 22.94 -26.14
CA ALA A 10 -12.04 23.65 -25.25
C ALA A 10 -11.65 23.43 -23.77
N THR A 11 -11.42 22.18 -23.36
CA THR A 11 -10.97 21.85 -22.01
C THR A 11 -9.60 22.46 -21.69
N PHE A 12 -8.71 22.55 -22.68
CA PHE A 12 -7.42 23.22 -22.50
C PHE A 12 -7.56 24.75 -22.31
N ALA A 13 -8.48 25.38 -23.03
CA ALA A 13 -8.79 26.79 -22.86
C ALA A 13 -9.36 27.08 -21.46
N ASP A 14 -10.31 26.25 -21.00
CA ASP A 14 -10.88 26.37 -19.66
C ASP A 14 -9.82 26.20 -18.56
N LEU A 15 -8.91 25.23 -18.70
CA LEU A 15 -7.77 25.05 -17.80
C LEU A 15 -6.84 26.27 -17.77
N SER A 16 -6.68 26.97 -18.90
CA SER A 16 -5.83 28.17 -18.98
C SER A 16 -6.45 29.36 -18.24
N VAL A 17 -7.78 29.46 -18.24
CA VAL A 17 -8.51 30.46 -17.42
C VAL A 17 -8.36 30.12 -15.93
N LEU A 18 -8.60 28.87 -15.55
CA LEU A 18 -8.47 28.40 -14.17
C LEU A 18 -7.04 28.56 -13.64
N LYS A 19 -6.02 28.37 -14.48
CA LYS A 19 -4.61 28.60 -14.11
C LYS A 19 -4.38 30.02 -13.57
N THR A 20 -5.01 31.03 -14.18
CA THR A 20 -4.88 32.42 -13.75
C THR A 20 -5.58 32.65 -12.42
N TRP A 21 -6.78 32.08 -12.26
CA TRP A 21 -7.57 32.21 -11.04
C TRP A 21 -6.94 31.50 -9.84
N TYR A 22 -6.36 30.32 -10.08
CA TYR A 22 -5.66 29.53 -9.06
C TYR A 22 -4.20 29.92 -8.86
N GLY A 23 -3.63 30.82 -9.67
CA GLY A 23 -2.23 31.24 -9.58
C GLY A 23 -1.21 30.12 -9.83
N THR A 24 -1.58 29.07 -10.57
CA THR A 24 -0.69 27.94 -10.89
C THR A 24 0.19 28.24 -12.10
N LYS A 25 1.32 27.54 -12.25
CA LYS A 25 2.32 27.83 -13.29
C LYS A 25 2.14 26.95 -14.53
N THR A 26 1.59 25.75 -14.38
CA THR A 26 1.38 24.81 -15.49
C THR A 26 -0.05 24.25 -15.53
N PRO A 27 -0.53 23.79 -16.70
CA PRO A 27 -1.80 23.08 -16.81
C PRO A 27 -1.87 21.85 -15.90
N SER A 28 -0.76 21.11 -15.74
CA SER A 28 -0.68 19.96 -14.84
C SER A 28 -0.89 20.34 -13.38
N GLU A 29 -0.23 21.40 -12.89
CA GLU A 29 -0.46 21.90 -11.52
C GLU A 29 -1.91 22.35 -11.30
N THR A 30 -2.53 22.90 -12.34
CA THR A 30 -3.94 23.33 -12.31
C THR A 30 -4.86 22.10 -12.20
N ILE A 31 -4.59 21.06 -12.99
CA ILE A 31 -5.31 19.78 -12.91
C ILE A 31 -5.12 19.15 -11.52
N ASP A 32 -3.89 19.11 -10.99
CA ASP A 32 -3.59 18.53 -9.68
C ASP A 32 -4.32 19.24 -8.53
N ARG A 33 -4.56 20.55 -8.68
CA ARG A 33 -5.33 21.36 -7.73
C ARG A 33 -6.83 21.12 -7.86
N ILE A 34 -7.37 21.14 -9.09
CA ILE A 34 -8.79 20.86 -9.35
C ILE A 34 -9.17 19.47 -8.83
N VAL A 35 -8.34 18.46 -9.10
CA VAL A 35 -8.57 17.09 -8.61
C VAL A 35 -8.59 17.05 -7.09
N ARG A 36 -7.69 17.78 -6.42
CA ARG A 36 -7.63 17.84 -4.96
C ARG A 36 -8.88 18.46 -4.35
N GLU A 37 -9.29 19.63 -4.87
CA GLU A 37 -10.48 20.33 -4.40
C GLU A 37 -11.75 19.50 -4.67
N ALA A 38 -11.84 18.83 -5.81
CA ALA A 38 -12.96 17.94 -6.12
C ALA A 38 -13.01 16.71 -5.21
N MET A 39 -11.86 16.11 -4.88
CA MET A 39 -11.78 15.00 -3.94
C MET A 39 -12.19 15.42 -2.52
N GLU A 40 -11.75 16.59 -2.07
CA GLU A 40 -12.12 17.17 -0.78
C GLU A 40 -13.63 17.45 -0.69
N GLN A 41 -14.23 18.01 -1.74
CA GLN A 41 -15.69 18.23 -1.79
C GLN A 41 -16.51 16.94 -1.77
N LEU A 42 -15.94 15.85 -2.27
CA LEU A 42 -16.59 14.54 -2.32
C LEU A 42 -16.29 13.67 -1.09
N ASP A 43 -15.62 14.22 -0.06
CA ASP A 43 -15.15 13.49 1.13
C ASP A 43 -14.32 12.24 0.76
N MET A 44 -13.60 12.34 -0.37
CA MET A 44 -12.68 11.33 -0.84
C MET A 44 -11.28 11.70 -0.35
N GLU A 45 -10.80 11.01 0.68
CA GLU A 45 -9.47 11.25 1.23
C GLU A 45 -8.39 11.03 0.16
N ARG A 46 -7.58 12.07 -0.06
CA ARG A 46 -6.30 11.95 -0.74
C ARG A 46 -5.32 11.39 0.30
N ASP A 47 -4.50 10.43 -0.11
CA ASP A 47 -3.46 9.76 0.70
C ASP A 47 -2.29 10.73 1.04
N ASP A 48 -2.59 11.98 1.42
CA ASP A 48 -1.64 12.99 1.87
C ASP A 48 -1.39 12.76 3.37
N ALA A 49 -0.28 12.09 3.64
CA ALA A 49 0.25 11.69 4.94
C ALA A 49 -0.02 12.65 6.11
N ALA A 50 -0.76 12.14 7.11
CA ALA A 50 -0.79 12.71 8.45
C ALA A 50 0.60 12.61 9.12
N GLU A 51 1.02 13.71 9.75
CA GLU A 51 2.19 13.78 10.62
C GLU A 51 1.90 13.01 11.92
N GLU A 52 2.54 11.85 12.15
CA GLU A 52 2.60 11.26 13.49
C GLU A 52 4.01 10.77 13.87
N VAL A 53 4.26 10.94 15.17
CA VAL A 53 5.48 10.93 15.97
C VAL A 53 6.50 9.84 15.60
N THR A 54 7.71 10.27 15.21
CA THR A 54 8.85 9.38 14.93
C THR A 54 9.72 9.18 16.17
N VAL A 55 9.68 7.99 16.78
CA VAL A 55 10.70 7.58 17.76
C VAL A 55 11.87 6.96 16.98
N THR A 56 13.00 7.66 16.97
CA THR A 56 14.21 7.19 16.28
C THR A 56 14.96 6.22 17.19
N THR A 57 15.17 4.96 16.76
CA THR A 57 16.01 4.00 17.50
C THR A 57 17.49 4.14 17.11
N SER A 58 18.40 3.54 17.90
CA SER A 58 19.86 3.63 17.72
C SER A 58 20.38 3.17 16.35
N ASP A 59 19.55 2.46 15.58
CA ASP A 59 19.82 2.00 14.21
C ASP A 59 19.34 3.00 13.12
N GLY A 60 18.88 4.20 13.51
CA GLY A 60 18.41 5.25 12.60
C GLY A 60 17.08 4.94 11.90
N ALA A 61 16.40 3.86 12.27
CA ALA A 61 15.10 3.48 11.73
C ALA A 61 13.96 4.21 12.46
N MET A 62 13.02 4.73 11.67
CA MET A 62 11.80 5.39 12.12
C MET A 62 10.74 4.34 12.43
N HIS A 63 10.15 4.41 13.62
CA HIS A 63 9.00 3.55 13.98
C HIS A 63 7.71 4.31 13.69
N PHE A 64 6.72 3.58 13.18
CA PHE A 64 5.42 4.12 12.83
C PHE A 64 4.31 3.26 13.44
N ASP A 65 3.40 3.90 14.17
CA ASP A 65 2.20 3.25 14.72
C ASP A 65 1.10 3.11 13.66
N ALA A 66 0.98 4.11 12.77
CA ALA A 66 0.14 4.07 11.57
C ALA A 66 1.01 3.99 10.31
N ALA A 67 0.54 3.30 9.27
CA ALA A 67 1.31 3.11 8.05
C ALA A 67 1.64 4.45 7.37
N PRO A 68 2.93 4.79 7.16
CA PRO A 68 3.31 5.94 6.34
C PRO A 68 3.05 5.60 4.85
N GLY A 69 3.19 6.58 3.97
CA GLY A 69 3.16 6.40 2.53
C GLY A 69 4.21 5.38 2.07
N LEU A 70 3.75 4.19 1.69
CA LEU A 70 4.61 3.06 1.29
C LEU A 70 5.01 3.08 -0.19
N ALA A 71 4.67 4.14 -0.92
CA ALA A 71 5.13 4.32 -2.29
C ALA A 71 6.67 4.36 -2.36
N PHE A 72 7.22 3.73 -3.40
CA PHE A 72 8.68 3.62 -3.63
C PHE A 72 9.47 2.95 -2.49
N THR A 73 8.81 2.15 -1.66
CA THR A 73 9.48 1.36 -0.62
C THR A 73 9.93 -0.01 -1.10
N LYS A 74 10.85 -0.62 -0.37
CA LYS A 74 11.19 -2.03 -0.48
C LYS A 74 11.38 -2.60 0.94
N PRO A 75 10.74 -3.73 1.28
CA PRO A 75 11.06 -4.46 2.50
C PRO A 75 12.52 -4.91 2.52
N LEU A 76 13.16 -4.80 3.68
CA LEU A 76 14.53 -5.23 3.95
C LEU A 76 14.53 -6.51 4.80
N ALA A 77 13.69 -6.54 5.82
CA ALA A 77 13.47 -7.68 6.68
C ALA A 77 11.99 -7.72 7.06
N ALA A 78 11.42 -8.92 7.17
CA ALA A 78 10.06 -9.08 7.68
C ALA A 78 9.93 -10.39 8.44
N SER A 79 9.02 -10.42 9.40
CA SER A 79 8.65 -11.62 10.13
C SER A 79 7.14 -11.67 10.33
N ILE A 80 6.57 -12.87 10.20
CA ILE A 80 5.16 -13.15 10.52
C ILE A 80 5.16 -14.33 11.48
N ASP A 81 4.43 -14.21 12.60
CA ASP A 81 4.32 -15.25 13.63
C ASP A 81 5.70 -15.70 14.15
N GLY A 82 6.61 -14.74 14.38
CA GLY A 82 7.99 -14.98 14.79
C GLY A 82 8.90 -15.60 13.70
N LYS A 83 8.38 -15.95 12.53
CA LYS A 83 9.16 -16.56 11.44
C LYS A 83 9.62 -15.50 10.45
N ALA A 84 10.93 -15.39 10.25
CA ALA A 84 11.50 -14.48 9.27
C ALA A 84 11.18 -14.91 7.83
N LEU A 85 10.85 -13.94 6.98
CA LEU A 85 10.63 -14.15 5.55
C LEU A 85 11.96 -14.11 4.80
N HIS A 86 12.24 -15.14 4.02
CA HIS A 86 13.35 -15.14 3.08
C HIS A 86 13.03 -14.24 1.88
N SER A 87 13.93 -13.32 1.53
CA SER A 87 13.77 -12.38 0.41
C SER A 87 12.47 -11.55 0.47
N PRO A 88 12.30 -10.68 1.48
CA PRO A 88 11.04 -10.01 1.74
C PRO A 88 10.66 -9.03 0.61
N CYS A 89 9.41 -9.12 0.16
CA CYS A 89 8.74 -8.13 -0.67
C CYS A 89 7.27 -8.02 -0.23
N TRP A 90 6.59 -6.93 -0.61
CA TRP A 90 5.22 -6.66 -0.14
C TRP A 90 4.24 -7.77 -0.52
N SER A 91 4.33 -8.31 -1.73
CA SER A 91 3.48 -9.43 -2.17
C SER A 91 3.82 -10.73 -1.43
N ALA A 92 5.10 -11.02 -1.16
CA ALA A 92 5.49 -12.18 -0.36
C ALA A 92 4.98 -12.08 1.09
N LEU A 93 5.03 -10.88 1.67
CA LEU A 93 4.47 -10.60 3.00
C LEU A 93 2.96 -10.89 3.04
N LEU A 94 2.22 -10.34 2.08
CA LEU A 94 0.78 -10.56 1.95
C LEU A 94 0.45 -12.04 1.78
N LEU A 95 1.09 -12.73 0.83
CA LEU A 95 0.83 -14.15 0.57
C LEU A 95 1.18 -15.04 1.76
N THR A 96 2.23 -14.71 2.51
CA THR A 96 2.62 -15.44 3.72
C THR A 96 1.61 -15.22 4.84
N MET A 97 1.08 -13.99 5.00
CA MET A 97 0.01 -13.73 5.96
C MET A 97 -1.26 -14.51 5.61
N ILE A 98 -1.66 -14.53 4.33
CA ILE A 98 -2.80 -15.32 3.85
C ILE A 98 -2.57 -16.82 4.13
N ALA A 99 -1.34 -17.31 3.96
CA ALA A 99 -0.98 -18.69 4.31
C ALA A 99 -1.17 -18.96 5.82
N GLN A 100 -0.78 -18.03 6.69
CA GLN A 100 -1.03 -18.17 8.14
C GLN A 100 -2.52 -18.16 8.49
N VAL A 101 -3.32 -17.33 7.83
CA VAL A 101 -4.78 -17.34 8.03
C VAL A 101 -5.38 -18.66 7.56
N LYS A 102 -4.90 -19.22 6.44
CA LYS A 102 -5.30 -20.55 5.97
C LYS A 102 -5.01 -21.65 7.00
N THR A 103 -3.87 -21.62 7.70
CA THR A 103 -3.54 -22.64 8.72
C THR A 103 -4.48 -22.59 9.93
N LYS A 104 -5.25 -21.50 10.12
CA LYS A 104 -6.34 -21.41 11.10
C LYS A 104 -7.64 -22.09 10.66
N GLY A 105 -7.63 -22.81 9.53
CA GLY A 105 -8.75 -23.63 9.06
C GLY A 105 -9.62 -22.98 7.98
N LEU A 106 -9.16 -21.89 7.35
CA LEU A 106 -9.87 -21.24 6.25
C LEU A 106 -9.37 -21.74 4.89
N SER A 107 -10.29 -22.12 4.01
CA SER A 107 -10.00 -22.57 2.64
C SER A 107 -11.12 -22.21 1.67
N GLY A 108 -10.80 -22.20 0.37
CA GLY A 108 -11.77 -21.95 -0.70
C GLY A 108 -12.55 -20.65 -0.49
N ASP A 109 -13.87 -20.71 -0.60
CA ASP A 109 -14.75 -19.55 -0.44
C ASP A 109 -14.60 -18.87 0.93
N LYS A 110 -14.37 -19.65 2.00
CA LYS A 110 -14.21 -19.07 3.33
C LYS A 110 -12.93 -18.24 3.42
N LEU A 111 -11.86 -18.68 2.77
CA LEU A 111 -10.62 -17.91 2.70
C LEU A 111 -10.82 -16.65 1.85
N VAL A 112 -11.43 -16.77 0.66
CA VAL A 112 -11.68 -15.61 -0.21
C VAL A 112 -12.54 -14.55 0.48
N ARG A 113 -13.63 -14.95 1.15
CA ARG A 113 -14.51 -14.04 1.91
C ARG A 113 -13.83 -13.39 3.10
N GLU A 114 -12.78 -14.01 3.62
CA GLU A 114 -11.99 -13.45 4.72
C GLU A 114 -11.06 -12.33 4.23
N LEU A 115 -10.67 -12.32 2.96
CA LEU A 115 -9.74 -11.33 2.40
C LEU A 115 -10.47 -10.04 2.01
N ALA A 116 -9.87 -8.90 2.32
CA ALA A 116 -10.36 -7.59 1.86
C ALA A 116 -9.64 -7.11 0.59
N ILE A 117 -9.17 -8.07 -0.21
CA ILE A 117 -8.49 -7.84 -1.49
C ILE A 117 -9.10 -8.75 -2.57
N PRO A 118 -8.97 -8.40 -3.87
CA PRO A 118 -9.46 -9.25 -4.94
C PRO A 118 -8.82 -10.64 -4.94
N ALA A 119 -9.65 -11.65 -4.69
CA ALA A 119 -9.29 -13.06 -4.71
C ALA A 119 -10.42 -13.92 -5.30
N LYS A 120 -10.08 -15.07 -5.89
CA LYS A 120 -11.01 -16.04 -6.48
C LYS A 120 -10.65 -17.46 -6.02
N VAL A 121 -11.65 -18.31 -5.82
CA VAL A 121 -11.42 -19.71 -5.39
C VAL A 121 -10.81 -20.54 -6.51
N GLU A 122 -11.28 -20.31 -7.73
CA GLU A 122 -10.84 -21.06 -8.89
C GLU A 122 -9.45 -20.63 -9.37
N ARG A 123 -8.83 -21.50 -10.15
CA ARG A 123 -7.61 -21.17 -10.87
C ARG A 123 -7.90 -20.12 -11.93
N TYR A 124 -7.33 -18.94 -11.74
CA TYR A 124 -7.52 -17.77 -12.59
C TYR A 124 -6.20 -16.99 -12.65
N ASP A 125 -5.62 -16.92 -13.84
CA ASP A 125 -4.28 -16.35 -14.09
C ASP A 125 -4.32 -15.14 -15.06
N GLU A 126 -5.49 -14.50 -15.16
CA GLU A 126 -5.76 -13.35 -16.04
C GLU A 126 -6.04 -12.08 -15.22
N GLU A 127 -6.09 -10.91 -15.87
CA GLU A 127 -6.45 -9.62 -15.22
C GLU A 127 -5.57 -9.26 -14.00
N GLY A 128 -4.32 -9.72 -14.00
CA GLY A 128 -3.38 -9.51 -12.88
C GLY A 128 -3.62 -10.43 -11.68
N PHE A 129 -4.58 -11.35 -11.75
CA PHE A 129 -4.65 -12.50 -10.85
C PHE A 129 -3.55 -13.48 -11.19
N LYS A 130 -3.10 -14.18 -10.15
CA LYS A 130 -2.22 -15.33 -10.33
C LYS A 130 -2.60 -16.40 -9.33
N PHE A 131 -2.79 -17.62 -9.80
CA PHE A 131 -3.12 -18.75 -8.96
C PHE A 131 -1.97 -19.06 -7.99
N ARG A 132 -2.32 -19.44 -6.77
CA ARG A 132 -1.39 -19.82 -5.71
C ARG A 132 -1.73 -21.24 -5.28
N PRO A 133 -1.05 -22.27 -5.85
CA PRO A 133 -1.34 -23.67 -5.55
C PRO A 133 -1.34 -23.96 -4.05
N ASP A 134 -0.37 -23.42 -3.32
CA ASP A 134 -0.24 -23.62 -1.87
C ASP A 134 -1.41 -23.02 -1.07
N LEU A 135 -2.08 -21.99 -1.61
CA LEU A 135 -3.25 -21.38 -0.99
C LEU A 135 -4.55 -22.00 -1.50
N GLY A 136 -4.58 -22.50 -2.73
CA GLY A 136 -5.78 -23.01 -3.40
C GLY A 136 -6.74 -21.91 -3.85
N ILE A 137 -6.21 -20.71 -4.09
CA ILE A 137 -6.95 -19.52 -4.54
C ILE A 137 -6.09 -18.71 -5.53
N SER A 138 -6.74 -17.86 -6.32
CA SER A 138 -6.10 -16.83 -7.15
C SER A 138 -6.17 -15.48 -6.44
N VAL A 139 -5.07 -14.72 -6.47
CA VAL A 139 -4.97 -13.42 -5.80
C VAL A 139 -4.42 -12.38 -6.78
N GLN A 140 -5.04 -11.21 -6.85
CA GLN A 140 -4.56 -10.10 -7.68
C GLN A 140 -3.40 -9.35 -7.01
N GLY A 141 -2.44 -8.88 -7.81
CA GLY A 141 -1.35 -8.05 -7.31
C GLY A 141 -1.86 -6.77 -6.62
N GLN A 142 -1.21 -6.40 -5.51
CA GLN A 142 -1.59 -5.24 -4.69
C GLN A 142 -0.44 -4.23 -4.62
N SER A 143 -0.77 -2.96 -4.34
CA SER A 143 0.23 -1.94 -4.02
C SER A 143 0.90 -2.22 -2.68
N ALA A 144 2.00 -1.52 -2.35
CA ALA A 144 2.66 -1.66 -1.05
C ALA A 144 1.72 -1.28 0.10
N SER A 145 0.98 -0.18 -0.06
CA SER A 145 0.00 0.31 0.92
C SER A 145 -1.14 -0.69 1.12
N ASP A 146 -1.71 -1.22 0.02
CA ASP A 146 -2.81 -2.19 0.09
C ASP A 146 -2.36 -3.53 0.68
N CYS A 147 -1.13 -3.98 0.34
CA CYS A 147 -0.53 -5.15 0.98
C CYS A 147 -0.45 -4.98 2.49
N TRP A 148 0.08 -3.84 2.97
CA TRP A 148 0.22 -3.61 4.40
C TRP A 148 -1.14 -3.47 5.08
N LYS A 149 -2.09 -2.73 4.50
CA LYS A 149 -3.44 -2.56 5.04
C LYS A 149 -4.12 -3.92 5.28
N GLU A 150 -4.03 -4.83 4.32
CA GLU A 150 -4.60 -6.17 4.47
C GLU A 150 -3.83 -7.04 5.47
N VAL A 151 -2.48 -6.98 5.44
CA VAL A 151 -1.64 -7.68 6.41
C VAL A 151 -1.94 -7.22 7.84
N GLU A 152 -2.06 -5.92 8.06
CA GLU A 152 -2.37 -5.31 9.35
C GLU A 152 -3.75 -5.74 9.85
N ARG A 153 -4.76 -5.71 8.96
CA ARG A 153 -6.12 -6.13 9.29
C ARG A 153 -6.17 -7.61 9.70
N LEU A 154 -5.55 -8.49 8.91
CA LEU A 154 -5.48 -9.92 9.21
C LEU A 154 -4.69 -10.20 10.48
N SER A 155 -3.55 -9.53 10.66
CA SER A 155 -2.72 -9.59 11.86
C SER A 155 -3.52 -9.29 13.14
N LYS A 156 -4.24 -8.16 13.15
CA LYS A 156 -5.09 -7.75 14.29
C LYS A 156 -6.23 -8.75 14.53
N LYS A 157 -6.94 -9.16 13.47
CA LYS A 157 -8.11 -10.05 13.59
C LYS A 157 -7.74 -11.46 14.05
N TRP A 158 -6.63 -12.01 13.57
CA TRP A 158 -6.20 -13.38 13.84
C TRP A 158 -5.13 -13.47 14.93
N ALA A 159 -4.78 -12.35 15.56
CA ALA A 159 -3.73 -12.22 16.57
C ALA A 159 -2.38 -12.80 16.10
N ILE A 160 -1.99 -12.51 14.86
CA ILE A 160 -0.74 -12.97 14.25
C ILE A 160 0.26 -11.81 14.28
N PRO A 161 1.35 -11.88 15.07
CA PRO A 161 2.31 -10.79 15.14
C PRO A 161 3.06 -10.64 13.81
N VAL A 162 3.19 -9.41 13.33
CA VAL A 162 3.96 -9.08 12.12
C VAL A 162 4.87 -7.89 12.36
N SER A 163 6.08 -7.95 11.80
CA SER A 163 6.99 -6.82 11.74
C SER A 163 7.65 -6.73 10.37
N VAL A 164 7.80 -5.53 9.85
CA VAL A 164 8.54 -5.26 8.60
C VAL A 164 9.46 -4.06 8.80
N LYS A 165 10.74 -4.26 8.52
CA LYS A 165 11.72 -3.18 8.31
C LYS A 165 11.81 -2.94 6.81
N PHE A 166 11.64 -1.71 6.38
CA PHE A 166 11.63 -1.34 4.96
C PHE A 166 12.40 -0.04 4.75
N TRP A 167 12.81 0.21 3.51
CA TRP A 167 13.44 1.48 3.15
C TRP A 167 12.69 2.13 2.00
N TRP A 168 12.65 3.45 2.02
CA TRP A 168 12.25 4.24 0.86
C TRP A 168 13.45 4.35 -0.08
N LYS A 169 13.24 4.01 -1.34
CA LYS A 169 14.26 4.18 -2.38
C LYS A 169 14.69 5.65 -2.45
N GLN A 170 15.90 5.88 -2.93
CA GLN A 170 16.38 7.22 -3.29
C GLN A 170 15.58 7.74 -4.50
N ASN A 171 14.40 8.28 -4.23
CA ASN A 171 13.45 8.77 -5.22
C ASN A 171 12.75 10.01 -4.65
N PRO A 172 12.74 11.16 -5.33
CA PRO A 172 12.14 12.39 -4.83
C PRO A 172 10.63 12.32 -4.61
N LYS A 173 9.95 11.29 -5.14
CA LYS A 173 8.52 11.03 -4.93
C LYS A 173 8.24 10.11 -3.74
N ALA A 174 9.28 9.58 -3.10
CA ALA A 174 9.13 8.80 -1.87
C ALA A 174 8.89 9.76 -0.70
N GLN A 175 8.09 9.34 0.29
CA GLN A 175 7.80 10.20 1.44
C GLN A 175 9.05 10.53 2.26
N TYR A 176 9.93 9.54 2.49
CA TYR A 176 11.19 9.74 3.22
C TYR A 176 12.38 9.14 2.46
N PRO A 177 12.84 9.76 1.35
CA PRO A 177 13.84 9.18 0.46
C PRO A 177 15.13 8.74 1.19
N GLY A 178 15.54 7.49 0.97
CA GLY A 178 16.76 6.91 1.57
C GLY A 178 16.66 6.58 3.06
N LYS A 179 15.53 6.84 3.71
CA LYS A 179 15.30 6.49 5.11
C LYS A 179 14.76 5.08 5.25
N THR A 180 14.85 4.56 6.47
CA THR A 180 14.35 3.24 6.86
C THR A 180 13.20 3.41 7.84
N GLY A 181 12.13 2.66 7.63
CA GLY A 181 10.96 2.59 8.49
C GLY A 181 10.78 1.19 9.06
N ILE A 182 10.08 1.11 10.19
CA ILE A 182 9.61 -0.13 10.81
C ILE A 182 8.12 0.00 11.04
N LEU A 183 7.38 -1.01 10.59
CA LEU A 183 5.97 -1.22 10.88
C LEU A 183 5.78 -2.50 11.66
N ARG A 184 4.81 -2.48 12.58
CA ARG A 184 4.42 -3.62 13.41
C ARG A 184 2.91 -3.68 13.54
N SER A 185 2.37 -4.89 13.64
CA SER A 185 0.95 -5.12 13.92
C SER A 185 0.77 -6.45 14.65
N GLY A 186 -0.39 -6.60 15.29
CA GLY A 186 -0.74 -7.80 16.04
C GLY A 186 -0.24 -7.73 17.49
N PRO A 187 -0.41 -8.82 18.26
CA PRO A 187 0.10 -8.87 19.62
C PRO A 187 1.62 -8.72 19.65
N ALA A 188 2.18 -8.21 20.75
CA ALA A 188 3.63 -8.24 20.94
C ALA A 188 4.09 -9.70 20.89
N SER A 189 5.14 -9.99 20.10
CA SER A 189 5.77 -11.32 20.16
C SER A 189 6.33 -11.52 21.57
N ALA A 190 5.90 -12.59 22.23
CA ALA A 190 6.38 -13.00 23.55
C ALA A 190 7.84 -13.48 23.50
#